data_AF-A0A4Q0I419-F1
#
_entry.id   AF-A0A4Q0I419-F1
#
_cell.length_a   1.000
_cell.length_b   1.000
_cell.length_c   1.000
_cell.angle_alpha   90.00
_cell.angle_beta   90.00
_cell.angle_gamma   90.00
#
_symmetry.space_group_name_H-M   'P 1'
#
loop_
_entity.id
_entity.type
_entity.pdbx_description
1 polymer ?
#
loop_
_entity_poly.entity_id
_entity_poly.type
_entity_poly.pdbx_seq_one_letter_code
_entity_poly.pdbx_strand_id
1 'polypeptide(L)'
;MGSPGEGNAWHHIVEQSQIKKSGFDPTQIHNTNNLIAVDKATHAKISGYYNTKSFDFTGGLSVRDWLAGQSFEAQYEFGLNVLKKFGVIK
;
A
#
# COMPACT_ATOMS: atom_id res chain seq x y z
N MET A 1 -4.22 17.46 5.23
CA MET A 1 -5.09 16.89 4.19
C MET A 1 -6.53 16.94 4.63
N GLY A 2 -7.46 17.14 3.69
CA GLY A 2 -8.91 17.12 3.97
C GLY A 2 -9.47 15.70 4.04
N SER A 3 -10.79 15.60 4.16
CA SER A 3 -11.51 14.32 4.14
C SER A 3 -11.32 13.59 2.79
N PRO A 4 -11.15 12.25 2.76
CA PRO A 4 -11.14 11.45 1.53
C PRO A 4 -12.54 11.28 0.89
N GLY A 5 -13.56 11.94 1.45
CA GLY A 5 -14.97 11.73 1.12
C GLY A 5 -15.65 10.77 2.09
N GLU A 6 -16.98 10.88 2.18
CA GLU A 6 -17.79 9.98 3.00
C GLU A 6 -17.60 8.52 2.53
N GLY A 7 -17.51 7.58 3.48
CA GLY A 7 -17.29 6.16 3.18
C GLY A 7 -15.86 5.76 2.82
N ASN A 8 -14.96 6.73 2.56
CA ASN A 8 -13.59 6.47 2.13
C ASN A 8 -12.55 6.61 3.25
N ALA A 9 -11.35 6.11 2.96
CA ALA A 9 -10.12 6.30 3.71
C ALA A 9 -8.98 6.67 2.76
N TRP A 10 -8.01 7.46 3.24
CA TRP A 10 -6.77 7.70 2.53
C TRP A 10 -5.91 6.42 2.55
N HIS A 11 -5.62 5.88 1.38
CA HIS A 11 -4.72 4.75 1.20
C HIS A 11 -3.37 5.24 0.68
N HIS A 12 -2.28 4.79 1.29
CA HIS A 12 -0.94 5.04 0.75
C HIS A 12 -0.59 3.93 -0.26
N ILE A 13 -0.22 4.30 -1.50
CA ILE A 13 0.14 3.33 -2.55
C ILE A 13 1.39 2.54 -2.13
N VAL A 14 2.41 3.24 -1.63
CA VAL A 14 3.51 2.68 -0.83
C VAL A 14 3.18 2.88 0.65
N GLU A 15 3.01 1.78 1.40
CA GLU A 15 2.52 1.82 2.79
C GLU A 15 3.37 2.68 3.72
N GLN A 16 2.71 3.43 4.62
CA GLN A 16 3.37 4.26 5.62
C GLN A 16 4.41 3.51 6.48
N SER A 17 4.20 2.22 6.75
CA SER A 17 5.16 1.41 7.52
C SER A 17 6.53 1.30 6.86
N GLN A 18 6.63 1.56 5.55
CA GLN A 18 7.87 1.45 4.78
C GLN A 18 8.88 2.55 5.11
N ILE A 19 8.45 3.63 5.76
CA ILE A 19 9.38 4.59 6.40
C ILE A 19 10.31 3.83 7.36
N LYS A 20 9.77 2.95 8.20
CA LYS A 20 10.56 2.17 9.16
C LYS A 20 11.13 0.89 8.57
N LYS A 21 10.37 0.20 7.70
CA LYS A 21 10.74 -1.11 7.16
C LYS A 21 11.76 -1.03 6.01
N SER A 22 11.65 -0.02 5.16
CA SER A 22 12.53 0.21 4.01
C SER A 22 13.45 1.42 4.19
N GLY A 23 13.25 2.24 5.23
CA GLY A 23 14.06 3.43 5.47
C GLY A 23 13.75 4.59 4.54
N PHE A 24 12.56 4.61 3.91
CA PHE A 24 12.16 5.70 3.03
C PHE A 24 11.98 7.01 3.79
N ASP A 25 12.33 8.11 3.13
CA ASP A 25 12.13 9.44 3.68
C ASP A 25 10.63 9.69 3.90
N PRO A 26 10.21 10.23 5.06
CA PRO A 26 8.81 10.53 5.32
C PRO A 26 8.14 11.41 4.25
N THR A 27 8.88 12.32 3.60
CA THR A 27 8.36 13.20 2.53
C THR A 27 8.03 12.43 1.25
N GLN A 28 8.76 11.36 0.97
CA GLN A 28 8.51 10.46 -0.16
C GLN A 28 7.23 9.63 0.05
N ILE A 29 6.83 9.42 1.30
CA ILE A 29 5.65 8.63 1.67
C ILE A 29 4.43 9.52 1.91
N HIS A 30 4.61 10.65 2.60
CA HIS A 30 3.55 11.58 3.00
C HIS A 30 3.32 12.69 1.97
N ASN A 31 3.00 12.30 0.74
CA ASN A 31 2.62 13.25 -0.31
C ASN A 31 1.38 12.78 -1.07
N THR A 32 0.75 13.72 -1.77
CA THR A 32 -0.50 13.48 -2.50
C THR A 32 -0.35 12.55 -3.69
N ASN A 33 0.87 12.38 -4.23
CA ASN A 33 1.12 11.46 -5.34
C ASN A 33 1.13 10.00 -4.86
N ASN A 34 1.40 9.77 -3.57
CA ASN A 34 1.38 8.45 -2.94
C ASN A 34 0.04 8.15 -2.25
N LEU A 35 -1.03 8.92 -2.52
CA LEU A 35 -2.31 8.79 -1.83
C LEU A 35 -3.49 8.68 -2.79
N ILE A 36 -4.43 7.81 -2.44
CA ILE A 36 -5.68 7.63 -3.16
C ILE A 36 -6.82 7.41 -2.17
N ALA A 37 -8.00 7.97 -2.45
CA ALA A 37 -9.19 7.72 -1.67
C ALA A 37 -9.76 6.35 -2.03
N VAL A 38 -9.99 5.49 -1.03
CA VAL A 38 -10.48 4.13 -1.21
C VAL A 38 -11.64 3.89 -0.25
N ASP A 39 -12.70 3.24 -0.73
CA ASP A 39 -13.80 2.75 0.10
C ASP A 39 -13.24 1.95 1.31
N LYS A 40 -13.77 2.19 2.51
CA LYS A 40 -13.25 1.59 3.75
C LYS A 40 -13.25 0.06 3.73
N ALA A 41 -14.25 -0.57 3.13
CA ALA A 41 -14.29 -2.04 3.05
C ALA A 41 -13.20 -2.56 2.10
N THR A 42 -12.97 -1.87 0.99
CA THR A 42 -11.90 -2.18 0.04
C THR A 42 -10.52 -1.92 0.66
N HIS A 43 -10.35 -0.82 1.39
CA HIS A 43 -9.13 -0.52 2.15
C HIS A 43 -8.78 -1.63 3.15
N ALA A 44 -9.78 -2.16 3.87
CA ALA A 44 -9.58 -3.27 4.80
C ALA A 44 -9.13 -4.55 4.10
N LYS A 45 -9.69 -4.87 2.92
CA LYS A 45 -9.27 -6.02 2.10
C LYS A 45 -7.82 -5.87 1.62
N ILE A 46 -7.44 -4.69 1.15
CA ILE A 46 -6.05 -4.41 0.75
C ILE A 46 -5.11 -4.57 1.95
N SER A 47 -5.48 -4.01 3.11
CA SER A 47 -4.69 -4.15 4.34
C SER A 47 -4.49 -5.62 4.74
N GLY A 48 -5.53 -6.46 4.59
CA GLY A 48 -5.44 -7.91 4.79
C GLY A 48 -4.53 -8.61 3.78
N TYR A 49 -4.58 -8.23 2.50
CA TYR A 49 -3.66 -8.72 1.47
C TYR A 49 -2.21 -8.46 1.84
N TYR A 50 -1.88 -7.22 2.26
CA TYR A 50 -0.52 -6.86 2.66
C TYR A 50 -0.03 -7.61 3.90
N ASN A 51 -0.94 -8.08 4.76
CA ASN A 51 -0.62 -8.86 5.96
C ASN A 51 -0.55 -10.38 5.73
N THR A 52 -0.95 -10.86 4.55
CA THR A 52 -1.02 -12.30 4.26
C THR A 52 0.38 -12.87 4.06
N LYS A 53 0.68 -14.00 4.71
CA LYS A 53 1.98 -14.70 4.68
C LYS A 53 2.02 -15.98 3.84
N SER A 54 0.86 -16.41 3.35
CA SER A 54 0.69 -17.69 2.64
C SER A 54 0.94 -17.60 1.14
N PHE A 55 1.52 -16.51 0.64
CA PHE A 55 1.85 -16.39 -0.78
C PHE A 55 3.23 -16.98 -1.05
N ASP A 56 3.34 -17.89 -2.01
CA ASP A 56 4.61 -18.54 -2.31
C ASP A 56 5.70 -17.55 -2.73
N PHE A 57 5.33 -16.48 -3.45
CA PHE A 57 6.28 -15.46 -3.94
C PHE A 57 6.93 -14.65 -2.81
N THR A 58 6.35 -14.63 -1.60
CA THR A 58 6.91 -13.89 -0.46
C THR A 58 7.89 -14.72 0.36
N GLY A 59 8.09 -16.01 0.04
CA GLY A 59 9.00 -16.88 0.78
C GLY A 59 8.62 -17.03 2.27
N GLY A 60 7.32 -16.97 2.58
CA GLY A 60 6.79 -17.07 3.96
C GLY A 60 6.72 -15.74 4.73
N LEU A 61 7.15 -14.63 4.12
CA LEU A 61 6.95 -13.28 4.67
C LEU A 61 5.53 -12.78 4.40
N SER A 62 5.08 -11.77 5.15
CA SER A 62 3.91 -11.01 4.70
C SER A 62 4.27 -10.24 3.44
N VAL A 63 3.31 -9.92 2.58
CA VAL A 63 3.56 -9.07 1.39
C VAL A 63 4.26 -7.77 1.78
N ARG A 64 3.82 -7.14 2.88
CA ARG A 64 4.44 -5.93 3.44
C ARG A 64 5.91 -6.12 3.83
N ASP A 65 6.23 -7.23 4.46
CA ASP A 65 7.60 -7.55 4.86
C ASP A 65 8.47 -7.97 3.68
N TRP A 66 7.90 -8.66 2.70
CA TRP A 66 8.57 -9.01 1.45
C TRP A 66 8.92 -7.77 0.61
N LEU A 67 8.08 -6.73 0.64
CA LEU A 67 8.39 -5.44 0.02
C LEU A 67 9.49 -4.67 0.74
N ALA A 68 9.74 -4.96 2.04
CA ALA A 68 10.73 -4.23 2.81
C ALA A 68 12.14 -4.39 2.20
N GLY A 69 12.79 -3.26 1.90
CA GLY A 69 14.12 -3.23 1.26
C GLY A 69 14.09 -3.23 -0.27
N GLN A 70 12.92 -3.40 -0.91
CA GLN A 70 12.76 -3.14 -2.34
C GLN A 70 12.69 -1.62 -2.60
N SER A 71 13.01 -1.18 -3.82
CA SER A 71 12.97 0.24 -4.18
C SER A 71 11.55 0.82 -4.09
N PHE A 72 11.45 2.14 -3.90
CA PHE A 72 10.15 2.79 -3.83
C PHE A 72 9.33 2.56 -5.10
N GLU A 73 9.96 2.63 -6.27
CA GLU A 73 9.33 2.40 -7.57
C GLU A 73 8.74 1.00 -7.66
N ALA A 74 9.47 -0.03 -7.20
CA ALA A 74 8.97 -1.39 -7.16
C ALA A 74 7.76 -1.54 -6.22
N GLN A 75 7.81 -0.90 -5.04
CA GLN A 75 6.67 -0.91 -4.11
C GLN A 75 5.47 -0.14 -4.65
N TYR A 76 5.72 0.97 -5.37
CA TYR A 76 4.69 1.80 -5.97
C TYR A 76 3.97 1.07 -7.11
N GLU A 77 4.72 0.46 -8.02
CA GLU A 77 4.18 -0.40 -9.09
C GLU A 77 3.39 -1.58 -8.52
N PHE A 78 3.92 -2.22 -7.46
CA PHE A 78 3.19 -3.27 -6.77
C PHE A 78 1.87 -2.76 -6.18
N GLY A 79 1.90 -1.59 -5.51
CA GLY A 79 0.71 -0.93 -4.96
C GLY A 79 -0.33 -0.61 -6.03
N LEU A 80 0.07 -0.07 -7.18
CA LEU A 80 -0.83 0.17 -8.32
C LEU A 80 -1.48 -1.13 -8.81
N ASN A 81 -0.73 -2.22 -8.91
CA ASN A 81 -1.27 -3.52 -9.30
C ASN A 81 -2.25 -4.09 -8.27
N VAL A 82 -1.99 -3.88 -6.97
CA VAL A 82 -2.95 -4.25 -5.92
C VAL A 82 -4.23 -3.40 -6.02
N LEU A 83 -4.11 -2.09 -6.25
CA LEU A 83 -5.26 -1.22 -6.45
C LEU A 83 -6.11 -1.66 -7.66
N LYS A 84 -5.47 -2.03 -8.78
CA LYS A 84 -6.15 -2.64 -9.95
C LYS A 84 -6.84 -3.95 -9.59
N LYS A 85 -6.15 -4.84 -8.87
CA LYS A 85 -6.68 -6.13 -8.42
C LYS A 85 -7.94 -5.99 -7.56
N PHE A 86 -7.99 -4.97 -6.71
CA PHE A 86 -9.14 -4.69 -5.85
C PHE A 86 -10.18 -3.74 -6.50
N GLY A 87 -10.00 -3.40 -7.78
CA GLY A 87 -10.97 -2.60 -8.54
C GLY A 87 -11.01 -1.12 -8.16
N VAL A 88 -9.97 -0.59 -7.51
CA VAL A 88 -9.87 0.83 -7.15
C VAL A 88 -9.55 1.69 -8.37
N ILE A 89 -8.66 1.20 -9.24
CA ILE A 89 -8.24 1.86 -10.47
C ILE A 89 -8.32 0.88 -11.66
N LYS A 90 -8.43 1.41 -12.88
CA LYS A 90 -8.54 0.62 -14.12
C LYS A 90 -7.20 0.54 -14.85
#